data_AF-A0A927DR75-F1
#
_entry.id   AF-A0A927DR75-F1
#
_cell.length_a   1.000
_cell.length_b   1.000
_cell.length_c   1.000
_cell.angle_alpha   90.00
_cell.angle_beta   90.00
_cell.angle_gamma   90.00
#
_symmetry.space_group_name_H-M   'P 1'
#
loop_
_entity.id
_entity.type
_entity.pdbx_description
1 polymer ?
#
loop_
_entity_poly.entity_id
_entity_poly.type
_entity_poly.pdbx_seq_one_letter_code
_entity_poly.pdbx_strand_id
1 'polypeptide(L)'
;MYKIIHGKCSKSDPDNSVIIPFASEDEVFTFVRGFNNSIINFMGNTVSQLSNVILENLRERGVNDEISEQKLISLKDDIIDRVQRYCDENFTQKVTNMLTSLSKKDLSYMAESLVNLSAFKLKISDSYETVGGPIDVAIISKTDGFVWIKRKLYFDKNLNNN
;
A
#
# COMPACT_ATOMS: atom_id res chain seq x y z
N MET A 1 -5.60 28.80 -7.20
CA MET A 1 -5.34 28.51 -5.77
C MET A 1 -5.15 27.00 -5.66
N TYR A 2 -3.95 26.50 -5.36
CA TYR A 2 -3.72 25.06 -5.22
C TYR A 2 -3.95 24.66 -3.76
N LYS A 3 -4.63 23.53 -3.56
CA LYS A 3 -4.87 22.95 -2.23
C LYS A 3 -3.77 21.93 -1.95
N ILE A 4 -2.95 22.18 -0.93
CA ILE A 4 -2.00 21.17 -0.44
C ILE A 4 -2.81 20.14 0.35
N ILE A 5 -2.71 18.87 -0.04
CA ILE A 5 -3.30 17.75 0.71
C ILE A 5 -2.15 17.06 1.44
N HIS A 6 -2.13 17.18 2.78
CA HIS A 6 -1.13 16.52 3.61
C HIS A 6 -1.17 15.00 3.41
N GLY A 7 0.01 14.37 3.28
CA GLY A 7 0.14 12.93 3.02
C GLY A 7 0.04 12.52 1.55
N LYS A 8 -0.34 13.45 0.65
CA LYS A 8 -0.40 13.22 -0.82
C LYS A 8 0.72 13.93 -1.59
N CYS A 9 1.69 14.46 -0.87
CA CYS A 9 2.90 15.06 -1.43
C CYS A 9 4.08 14.66 -0.54
N SER A 10 5.18 14.23 -1.14
CA SER A 10 6.46 14.07 -0.44
C SER A 10 7.39 15.23 -0.78
N LYS A 11 8.29 15.57 0.15
CA LYS A 11 9.45 16.38 -0.20
C LYS A 11 10.34 15.54 -1.13
N SER A 12 10.95 16.21 -2.11
CA SER A 12 11.99 15.60 -2.94
C SER A 12 13.14 15.14 -2.03
N ASP A 13 13.33 13.84 -1.93
CA ASP A 13 14.44 13.20 -1.22
C ASP A 13 15.21 12.34 -2.24
N PRO A 14 16.47 12.67 -2.57
CA PRO A 14 17.25 11.92 -3.55
C PRO A 14 17.47 10.46 -3.16
N ASP A 15 17.48 10.17 -1.85
CA ASP A 15 17.81 8.86 -1.30
C ASP A 15 16.55 8.03 -1.02
N ASN A 16 15.36 8.59 -1.25
CA ASN A 16 14.10 7.95 -0.91
C ASN A 16 13.08 8.03 -2.05
N SER A 17 12.64 6.86 -2.51
CA SER A 17 11.58 6.73 -3.51
C SER A 17 10.27 6.30 -2.84
N VAL A 18 9.16 6.91 -3.24
CA VAL A 18 7.85 6.64 -2.64
C VAL A 18 6.77 6.51 -3.70
N ILE A 19 5.79 5.64 -3.43
CA ILE A 19 4.55 5.53 -4.19
C ILE A 19 3.45 6.19 -3.37
N ILE A 20 2.78 7.17 -3.95
CA ILE A 20 1.70 7.91 -3.30
C ILE A 20 0.42 7.69 -4.13
N PRO A 21 -0.42 6.72 -3.76
CA PRO A 21 -1.71 6.54 -4.43
C PRO A 21 -2.62 7.72 -4.09
N PHE A 22 -3.38 8.23 -5.08
CA PHE A 22 -4.41 9.25 -4.85
C PHE A 22 -5.81 8.65 -4.74
N ALA A 23 -6.08 7.59 -5.50
CA ALA A 23 -7.30 6.80 -5.44
C ALA A 23 -6.95 5.36 -5.07
N SER A 24 -7.92 4.61 -4.52
CA SER A 24 -7.79 3.18 -4.21
C SER A 24 -6.49 2.83 -3.46
N GLU A 25 -6.34 3.45 -2.28
CA GLU A 25 -5.12 3.35 -1.47
C GLU A 25 -4.83 1.92 -1.01
N ASP A 26 -5.87 1.16 -0.67
CA ASP A 26 -5.73 -0.16 -0.08
C ASP A 26 -5.09 -1.16 -1.04
N GLU A 27 -5.43 -1.14 -2.31
CA GLU A 27 -4.88 -2.03 -3.33
C GLU A 27 -3.39 -1.77 -3.55
N VAL A 28 -3.05 -0.49 -3.70
CA VAL A 28 -1.66 -0.07 -3.90
C VAL A 28 -0.84 -0.38 -2.66
N PHE A 29 -1.33 -0.08 -1.46
CA PHE A 29 -0.62 -0.40 -0.22
C PHE A 29 -0.51 -1.90 0.01
N THR A 30 -1.52 -2.69 -0.34
CA THR A 30 -1.44 -4.15 -0.22
C THR A 30 -0.35 -4.71 -1.13
N PHE A 31 -0.24 -4.21 -2.37
CA PHE A 31 0.85 -4.59 -3.27
C PHE A 31 2.23 -4.18 -2.73
N VAL A 32 2.37 -2.93 -2.27
CA VAL A 32 3.67 -2.39 -1.81
C VAL A 32 4.12 -2.99 -0.48
N ARG A 33 3.21 -3.11 0.49
CA ARG A 33 3.51 -3.57 1.86
C ARG A 33 3.40 -5.09 2.02
N GLY A 34 2.75 -5.77 1.08
CA GLY A 34 2.51 -7.22 1.13
C GLY A 34 1.38 -7.65 2.06
N PHE A 35 0.64 -6.73 2.68
CA PHE A 35 -0.50 -7.04 3.54
C PHE A 35 -1.59 -5.98 3.45
N ASN A 36 -2.83 -6.39 3.77
CA ASN A 36 -3.96 -5.47 3.95
C ASN A 36 -4.20 -5.20 5.44
N ASN A 37 -4.56 -3.98 5.81
CA ASN A 37 -4.82 -3.60 7.20
C ASN A 37 -5.92 -4.46 7.86
N SER A 38 -6.90 -4.94 7.09
CA SER A 38 -7.92 -5.87 7.59
C SER A 38 -7.31 -7.16 8.15
N ILE A 39 -6.26 -7.69 7.51
CA ILE A 39 -5.58 -8.92 7.94
C ILE A 39 -4.82 -8.67 9.25
N ILE A 40 -4.13 -7.53 9.37
CA ILE A 40 -3.42 -7.15 10.60
C ILE A 40 -4.40 -6.95 11.76
N ASN A 41 -5.51 -6.26 11.51
CA ASN A 41 -6.55 -6.05 12.52
C ASN A 41 -7.19 -7.37 12.95
N PHE A 42 -7.51 -8.25 12.00
CA PHE A 42 -8.03 -9.58 12.30
C PHE A 42 -7.05 -10.38 13.16
N MET A 43 -5.78 -10.45 12.76
CA MET A 43 -4.73 -11.13 13.51
C MET A 43 -4.59 -10.57 14.93
N GLY A 44 -4.53 -9.24 15.09
CA GLY A 44 -4.46 -8.61 16.40
C GLY A 44 -5.66 -8.94 17.29
N ASN A 45 -6.86 -8.97 16.72
CA ASN A 45 -8.07 -9.38 17.43
C ASN A 45 -8.03 -10.86 17.82
N THR A 46 -7.59 -11.75 16.94
CA THR A 46 -7.42 -13.18 17.23
C THR A 46 -6.41 -13.40 18.36
N VAL A 47 -5.27 -12.72 18.33
CA VAL A 47 -4.27 -12.80 19.43
C VAL A 47 -4.86 -12.32 20.74
N SER A 48 -5.63 -11.23 20.73
CA SER A 48 -6.29 -10.70 21.93
C SER A 48 -7.30 -11.69 22.50
N GLN A 49 -8.12 -12.31 21.64
CA GLN A 49 -9.09 -13.32 22.04
C GLN A 49 -8.42 -14.56 22.64
N LEU A 50 -7.36 -15.07 22.00
CA LEU A 50 -6.60 -16.20 22.52
C LEU A 50 -5.94 -15.88 23.87
N SER A 51 -5.39 -14.66 24.01
CA SER A 51 -4.78 -14.22 25.27
C SER A 51 -5.81 -14.18 26.39
N ASN A 52 -7.03 -13.67 26.13
CA ASN A 52 -8.11 -13.66 27.11
C ASN A 52 -8.53 -15.08 27.52
N VAL A 53 -8.68 -16.01 26.57
CA VAL A 53 -9.02 -17.41 26.87
C VAL A 53 -7.94 -18.04 27.77
N ILE A 54 -6.66 -17.78 27.49
CA ILE A 54 -5.56 -18.29 28.32
C ILE A 54 -5.63 -17.69 29.74
N LEU A 55 -5.85 -16.38 29.86
CA LEU A 55 -5.97 -15.69 31.15
C LEU A 55 -7.13 -16.23 31.99
N GLU A 56 -8.31 -16.42 31.38
CA GLU A 56 -9.47 -17.00 32.06
C GLU A 56 -9.17 -18.40 32.58
N ASN A 57 -8.57 -19.27 31.76
CA ASN A 57 -8.17 -20.62 32.16
C ASN A 57 -7.13 -20.62 33.31
N LEU A 58 -6.18 -19.67 33.32
CA LEU A 58 -5.20 -19.56 34.40
C LEU A 58 -5.87 -19.14 35.72
N ARG A 59 -6.78 -18.17 35.65
CA ARG A 59 -7.54 -17.67 36.80
C ARG A 59 -8.45 -18.75 37.40
N GLU A 60 -9.14 -19.54 36.57
CA GLU A 60 -9.95 -20.68 37.01
C GLU A 60 -9.13 -21.76 37.74
N ARG A 61 -7.85 -21.91 37.37
CA ARG A 61 -6.92 -22.86 38.03
C ARG A 61 -6.24 -22.27 39.26
N GLY A 62 -6.58 -21.04 39.66
CA GLY A 62 -5.98 -20.36 40.81
C GLY A 62 -4.53 -19.93 40.60
N VAL A 63 -4.07 -19.86 39.34
CA VAL A 63 -2.73 -19.36 39.01
C VAL A 63 -2.82 -17.84 38.93
N ASN A 64 -2.15 -17.15 39.85
CA ASN A 64 -2.02 -15.70 39.84
C ASN A 64 -0.56 -15.33 39.59
N ASP A 65 -0.21 -15.10 38.32
CA ASP A 65 1.11 -14.66 37.89
C ASP A 65 0.95 -13.37 37.07
N GLU A 66 1.08 -12.23 37.75
CA GLU A 66 0.95 -10.90 37.16
C GLU A 66 1.91 -10.68 35.98
N ILE A 67 3.09 -11.32 35.99
CA ILE A 67 4.08 -11.18 34.91
C ILE A 67 3.56 -11.86 33.64
N SER A 68 3.06 -13.10 33.78
CA SER A 68 2.44 -13.82 32.67
C SER A 68 1.19 -13.09 32.15
N GLU A 69 0.40 -12.49 33.05
CA GLU A 69 -0.77 -11.70 32.64
C GLU A 69 -0.36 -10.49 31.78
N GLN A 70 0.61 -9.71 32.25
CA GLN A 70 1.13 -8.56 31.50
C GLN A 70 1.70 -8.97 30.15
N LYS A 71 2.44 -10.09 30.09
CA LYS A 71 3.04 -10.57 28.84
C LYS A 71 2.00 -11.04 27.82
N LEU A 72 0.90 -11.64 28.28
CA LEU A 72 -0.24 -12.01 27.44
C LEU A 72 -0.98 -10.77 26.91
N ILE A 73 -1.15 -9.74 27.74
CA ILE A 73 -1.76 -8.47 27.33
C ILE A 73 -0.92 -7.78 26.25
N SER A 74 0.41 -7.76 26.40
CA SER A 74 1.31 -7.14 25.42
C SER A 74 1.54 -7.98 24.16
N LEU A 75 1.12 -9.25 24.15
CA LEU A 75 1.42 -10.20 23.07
C LEU A 75 0.85 -9.75 21.71
N LYS A 76 -0.30 -9.08 21.72
CA LYS A 76 -0.91 -8.50 20.52
C LYS A 76 0.05 -7.54 19.83
N ASP A 77 0.55 -6.55 20.57
CA ASP A 77 1.40 -5.50 20.03
C ASP A 77 2.75 -6.10 19.60
N ASP A 78 3.32 -7.00 20.43
CA ASP A 78 4.55 -7.74 20.09
C ASP A 78 4.43 -8.50 18.76
N ILE A 79 3.29 -9.16 18.50
CA ILE A 79 3.06 -9.91 17.25
C ILE A 79 2.84 -8.96 16.07
N ILE A 80 2.02 -7.92 16.23
CA ILE A 80 1.77 -6.93 15.18
C ILE A 80 3.08 -6.28 14.73
N ASP A 81 3.92 -5.85 15.67
CA ASP A 81 5.20 -5.21 15.40
C ASP A 81 6.18 -6.15 14.68
N ARG A 82 6.16 -7.45 15.02
CA ARG A 82 7.00 -8.45 14.33
C ARG A 82 6.55 -8.66 12.89
N VAL A 83 5.24 -8.73 12.65
CA VAL A 83 4.70 -8.89 11.30
C VAL A 83 4.96 -7.65 10.47
N GLN A 84 4.74 -6.45 11.03
CA GLN A 84 5.02 -5.19 10.33
C GLN A 84 6.49 -5.08 9.93
N ARG A 85 7.43 -5.33 10.86
CA ARG A 85 8.87 -5.35 10.54
C ARG A 85 9.22 -6.34 9.44
N TYR A 86 8.68 -7.56 9.52
CA TYR A 86 8.89 -8.56 8.47
C TYR A 86 8.39 -8.05 7.11
N CYS A 87 7.19 -7.47 7.08
CA CYS A 87 6.60 -6.91 5.88
C CYS A 87 7.41 -5.74 5.31
N ASP A 88 7.91 -4.86 6.16
CA ASP A 88 8.72 -3.73 5.75
C ASP A 88 10.05 -4.18 5.14
N GLU A 89 10.77 -5.09 5.78
CA GLU A 89 12.04 -5.62 5.29
C GLU A 89 11.88 -6.44 4.01
N ASN A 90 10.79 -7.22 3.90
CA ASN A 90 10.64 -8.20 2.83
C ASN A 90 9.80 -7.74 1.64
N PHE A 91 9.00 -6.69 1.79
CA PHE A 91 8.10 -6.18 0.75
C PHE A 91 8.31 -4.69 0.54
N THR A 92 8.00 -3.84 1.54
CA THR A 92 8.04 -2.38 1.39
C THR A 92 9.43 -1.90 0.93
N GLN A 93 10.48 -2.32 1.63
CA GLN A 93 11.86 -1.93 1.31
C GLN A 93 12.31 -2.47 -0.04
N LYS A 94 11.89 -3.68 -0.43
CA LYS A 94 12.24 -4.25 -1.74
C LYS A 94 11.59 -3.48 -2.88
N VAL A 95 10.31 -3.12 -2.74
CA VAL A 95 9.59 -2.33 -3.75
C VAL A 95 10.19 -0.93 -3.86
N THR A 96 10.44 -0.25 -2.73
CA THR A 96 11.04 1.08 -2.74
C THR A 96 12.46 1.07 -3.30
N ASN A 97 13.34 0.13 -2.88
CA ASN A 97 14.67 0.00 -3.48
C ASN A 97 14.64 -0.32 -4.98
N MET A 98 13.62 -1.02 -5.47
CA MET A 98 13.47 -1.24 -6.90
C MET A 98 13.21 0.09 -7.63
N LEU A 99 12.34 0.96 -7.10
CA LEU A 99 11.99 2.25 -7.73
C LEU A 99 13.21 3.14 -7.99
N THR A 100 14.22 3.12 -7.12
CA THR A 100 15.44 3.92 -7.30
C THR A 100 16.28 3.46 -8.50
N SER A 101 16.09 2.22 -8.95
CA SER A 101 16.82 1.61 -10.07
C SER A 101 16.04 1.57 -11.38
N LEU A 102 14.73 1.81 -11.35
CA LEU A 102 13.87 1.71 -12.55
C LEU A 102 14.13 2.87 -13.53
N SER A 103 14.05 2.56 -14.82
CA SER A 103 14.07 3.60 -15.85
C SER A 103 12.79 4.44 -15.79
N LYS A 104 12.82 5.64 -16.38
CA LYS A 104 11.61 6.48 -16.55
C LYS A 104 10.46 5.67 -17.17
N LYS A 105 10.76 4.88 -18.20
CA LYS A 105 9.76 4.06 -18.91
C LYS A 105 9.15 3.00 -18.00
N ASP A 106 9.96 2.32 -17.19
CA ASP A 106 9.48 1.27 -16.29
C ASP A 106 8.67 1.84 -15.12
N LEU A 107 9.06 3.00 -14.59
CA LEU A 107 8.26 3.75 -13.61
C LEU A 107 6.87 4.09 -14.16
N SER A 108 6.78 4.49 -15.44
CA SER A 108 5.49 4.72 -16.10
C SER A 108 4.64 3.45 -16.18
N TYR A 109 5.24 2.32 -16.55
CA TYR A 109 4.51 1.05 -16.64
C TYR A 109 4.04 0.56 -15.28
N MET A 110 4.86 0.71 -14.25
CA MET A 110 4.49 0.36 -12.89
C MET A 110 3.32 1.21 -12.39
N ALA A 111 3.37 2.53 -12.60
CA ALA A 111 2.27 3.43 -12.25
C ALA A 111 0.95 3.05 -12.95
N GLU A 112 1.02 2.77 -14.25
CA GLU A 112 -0.15 2.29 -15.01
C GLU A 112 -0.70 0.98 -14.44
N SER A 113 0.19 0.03 -14.14
CA SER A 113 -0.19 -1.31 -13.67
C SER A 113 -0.89 -1.26 -12.32
N LEU A 114 -0.44 -0.40 -11.40
CA LEU A 114 -1.07 -0.22 -10.08
C LEU A 114 -2.49 0.36 -10.19
N VAL A 115 -2.70 1.32 -11.09
CA VAL A 115 -4.03 1.88 -11.35
C VAL A 115 -4.93 0.83 -12.02
N ASN A 116 -4.40 0.09 -13.00
CA ASN A 116 -5.13 -1.01 -13.64
C ASN A 116 -5.53 -2.11 -12.64
N LEU A 117 -4.64 -2.50 -11.72
CA LEU A 117 -4.92 -3.48 -10.69
C LEU A 117 -6.11 -3.04 -9.82
N SER A 118 -6.11 -1.77 -9.44
CA SER A 118 -7.17 -1.17 -8.62
C SER A 118 -8.51 -1.12 -9.36
N ALA A 119 -8.50 -0.65 -10.61
CA ALA A 119 -9.68 -0.62 -11.47
C ALA A 119 -10.23 -2.01 -11.74
N PHE A 120 -9.35 -3.00 -11.99
CA PHE A 120 -9.75 -4.39 -12.20
C PHE A 120 -10.42 -4.97 -10.96
N LYS A 121 -9.84 -4.78 -9.77
CA LYS A 121 -10.43 -5.24 -8.51
C LYS A 121 -11.84 -4.67 -8.32
N LEU A 122 -12.01 -3.37 -8.53
CA LEU A 122 -13.32 -2.72 -8.42
C LEU A 122 -14.33 -3.33 -9.39
N LYS A 123 -13.95 -3.51 -10.66
CA LYS A 123 -14.80 -4.07 -11.71
C LYS A 123 -15.31 -5.50 -11.42
N ILE A 124 -14.49 -6.33 -10.76
CA ILE A 124 -14.88 -7.72 -10.43
C ILE A 124 -15.55 -7.84 -9.06
N SER A 125 -15.41 -6.82 -8.21
CA SER A 125 -16.04 -6.78 -6.89
C SER A 125 -17.46 -6.24 -6.99
N ASP A 126 -18.32 -6.57 -6.03
CA ASP A 126 -19.70 -6.05 -5.94
C ASP A 126 -19.74 -4.59 -5.41
N SER A 127 -18.70 -3.81 -5.74
CA SER A 127 -18.48 -2.44 -5.27
C SER A 127 -18.72 -1.45 -6.39
N TYR A 128 -19.07 -0.20 -6.05
CA TYR A 128 -19.18 0.87 -7.04
C TYR A 128 -17.81 1.14 -7.71
N GLU A 129 -17.77 1.12 -9.04
CA GLU A 129 -16.57 1.48 -9.82
C GLU A 129 -16.24 2.97 -9.61
N THR A 130 -15.29 3.27 -8.71
CA THR A 130 -14.82 4.64 -8.44
C THR A 130 -13.61 5.02 -9.30
N VAL A 131 -12.92 4.04 -9.88
CA VAL A 131 -11.77 4.21 -10.75
C VAL A 131 -11.92 3.26 -11.94
N GLY A 132 -11.87 3.80 -13.16
CA GLY A 132 -12.09 3.02 -14.37
C GLY A 132 -11.77 3.78 -15.65
N GLY A 133 -11.88 3.07 -16.76
CA GLY A 133 -11.53 3.58 -18.08
C GLY A 133 -10.01 3.59 -18.34
N PRO A 134 -9.57 4.07 -19.52
CA PRO A 134 -8.17 3.95 -19.90
C PRO A 134 -7.29 4.99 -19.23
N ILE A 135 -6.04 4.61 -18.98
CA ILE A 135 -5.10 5.33 -18.14
C ILE A 135 -4.10 6.11 -18.99
N ASP A 136 -3.94 7.38 -18.64
CA ASP A 136 -2.89 8.27 -19.14
C ASP A 136 -1.78 8.38 -18.09
N VAL A 137 -0.52 8.39 -18.56
CA VAL A 137 0.65 8.47 -17.70
C VAL A 137 1.61 9.53 -18.22
N ALA A 138 2.01 10.43 -17.31
CA ALA A 138 3.03 11.43 -17.55
C ALA A 138 4.17 11.30 -16.56
N ILE A 139 5.36 11.73 -16.97
CA ILE A 139 6.55 11.86 -16.14
C ILE A 139 6.94 13.32 -16.09
N ILE A 140 7.32 13.77 -14.90
CA ILE A 140 7.97 15.06 -14.69
C ILE A 140 9.39 14.79 -14.22
N SER A 141 10.39 15.24 -14.97
CA SER A 141 11.80 15.08 -14.62
C SER A 141 12.56 16.39 -14.76
N LYS A 142 13.71 16.51 -14.07
CA LYS A 142 14.56 17.71 -14.16
C LYS A 142 15.09 17.95 -15.57
N THR A 143 15.38 16.89 -16.32
CA THR A 143 16.00 16.99 -17.65
C THR A 143 14.97 17.28 -18.75
N ASP A 144 13.82 16.60 -18.70
CA ASP A 144 12.88 16.59 -19.83
C ASP A 144 11.63 17.42 -19.54
N GLY A 145 11.50 17.96 -18.33
CA GLY A 145 10.27 18.59 -17.87
C GLY A 145 9.11 17.59 -17.84
N PHE A 146 7.94 18.05 -18.26
CA PHE A 146 6.72 17.26 -18.33
C PHE A 146 6.61 16.51 -19.67
N VAL A 147 6.43 15.19 -19.62
CA VAL A 147 6.33 14.33 -20.81
C VAL A 147 5.19 13.33 -20.63
N TRP A 148 4.30 13.25 -21.63
CA TRP A 148 3.32 12.16 -21.71
C TRP A 148 4.01 10.88 -22.21
N ILE A 149 4.03 9.84 -21.39
CA ILE A 149 4.54 8.51 -21.79
C ILE A 149 3.45 7.68 -22.43
N LYS A 150 2.23 7.80 -21.89
CA LYS A 150 1.02 7.22 -22.45
C LYS A 150 -0.09 8.24 -22.37
N ARG A 151 -0.72 8.52 -23.50
CA ARG A 151 -1.86 9.42 -23.55
C ARG A 151 -2.86 8.93 -24.58
N LYS A 152 -4.12 8.87 -24.21
CA LYS A 152 -5.22 8.76 -25.16
C LYS A 152 -5.22 9.98 -26.06
N LEU A 153 -5.10 9.72 -27.35
CA LEU A 153 -5.48 10.69 -28.36
C LEU A 153 -6.97 10.52 -28.61
N TYR A 154 -7.73 11.62 -28.75
CA TYR A 154 -9.17 11.52 -29.05
C TYR A 154 -9.42 10.87 -30.43
N PHE A 155 -8.37 10.74 -31.24
CA PHE A 155 -8.31 10.12 -32.56
C PHE A 155 -6.94 9.47 -32.73
N ASP A 156 -6.85 8.41 -33.53
CA ASP A 156 -5.54 7.86 -33.91
C ASP A 156 -4.79 8.93 -34.72
N LYS A 157 -3.55 9.25 -34.35
CA LYS A 157 -2.74 10.26 -35.05
C LYS A 157 -2.63 9.95 -36.55
N ASN A 158 -2.64 8.66 -36.90
CA ASN A 158 -2.61 8.20 -38.29
C ASN A 158 -3.92 8.45 -39.07
N LEU A 159 -5.03 8.74 -38.38
CA LEU A 159 -6.32 9.08 -38.98
C LEU A 159 -6.46 10.58 -39.27
N ASN A 160 -5.46 11.40 -38.93
CA ASN A 160 -5.46 12.85 -39.18
C ASN A 160 -4.02 13.33 -39.50
N ASN A 161 -3.54 12.98 -40.70
CA ASN A 161 -2.16 13.22 -41.15
C ASN A 161 -1.96 14.56 -41.88
N ASN A 162 -2.65 15.62 -41.45
CA ASN A 162 -2.45 16.97 -41.98
C ASN A 162 -1.62 17.83 -41.03
#